data_AF-A0A976E1P0-F1
#
_entry.id   AF-A0A976E1P0-F1
#
_cell.length_a   1.000
_cell.length_b   1.000
_cell.length_c   1.000
_cell.angle_alpha   90.00
_cell.angle_beta   90.00
_cell.angle_gamma   90.00
#
_symmetry.space_group_name_H-M   'P 1'
#
loop_
_entity.id
_entity.type
_entity.pdbx_description
1 polymer ?
#
loop_
_entity_poly.entity_id
_entity_poly.type
_entity_poly.pdbx_seq_one_letter_code
_entity_poly.pdbx_strand_id
1 'polypeptide(L)' 'MNELAGRRARSGGGASRRAERTAVSFESARFIQRNIPNFEILNEEALQIIEWNAETVLEEIGVNFI' A
#
# COMPACT_ATOMS: atom_id res chain seq x y z
N MET A 1 -14.97 -60.48 5.51
CA MET A 1 -14.38 -59.28 4.87
C MET A 1 -15.50 -58.32 4.54
N ASN A 2 -15.60 -57.18 5.23
CA ASN A 2 -15.69 -55.84 4.63
C ASN A 2 -15.88 -54.81 5.76
N GLU A 3 -14.77 -54.34 6.33
CA GLU A 3 -14.77 -53.22 7.27
C GLU A 3 -14.98 -51.92 6.47
N LEU A 4 -16.17 -51.34 6.56
CA LEU A 4 -16.38 -49.97 6.09
C LEU A 4 -15.83 -49.02 7.15
N ALA A 5 -14.52 -48.80 7.09
CA ALA A 5 -13.84 -47.73 7.81
C ALA A 5 -14.52 -46.39 7.47
N GLY A 6 -15.35 -45.91 8.39
CA GLY A 6 -16.00 -44.61 8.31
C GLY A 6 -14.95 -43.53 8.10
N ARG A 7 -14.88 -42.98 6.89
CA ARG A 7 -14.00 -41.87 6.55
C ARG A 7 -14.31 -40.72 7.50
N ARG A 8 -13.39 -40.44 8.43
CA ARG A 8 -13.36 -39.18 9.18
C ARG A 8 -13.55 -38.05 8.18
N ALA A 9 -14.73 -37.44 8.22
CA ALA A 9 -15.01 -36.21 7.52
C ALA A 9 -13.95 -35.21 8.01
N ARG A 10 -13.01 -34.85 7.12
CA ARG A 10 -12.09 -33.73 7.32
C ARG A 10 -12.94 -32.46 7.28
N SER A 11 -13.68 -32.20 8.35
CA SER A 11 -14.64 -31.11 8.49
C SER A 11 -13.87 -29.82 8.77
N GLY A 12 -13.70 -29.00 7.74
CA GLY A 12 -13.13 -27.67 7.89
C GLY A 12 -12.90 -27.01 6.53
N GLY A 13 -12.26 -27.73 5.61
CA GLY A 13 -11.90 -27.17 4.31
C GLY A 13 -13.11 -26.77 3.46
N GLY A 14 -14.23 -27.50 3.54
CA GLY A 14 -15.45 -27.15 2.81
C GLY A 14 -16.18 -25.92 3.36
N ALA A 15 -15.99 -25.58 4.63
CA ALA A 15 -16.54 -24.35 5.22
C ALA A 15 -15.66 -23.15 4.86
N SER A 16 -14.32 -23.28 4.98
CA SER A 16 -13.37 -22.24 4.58
C SER A 16 -13.48 -21.89 3.10
N ARG A 17 -13.53 -22.89 2.21
CA ARG A 17 -13.72 -22.66 0.76
C ARG A 17 -15.06 -22.02 0.42
N ARG A 18 -16.10 -22.22 1.25
CA ARG A 18 -17.38 -21.54 1.08
C ARG A 18 -17.29 -20.10 1.55
N ALA A 19 -16.70 -19.85 2.72
CA ALA A 19 -16.48 -18.51 3.25
C ALA A 19 -15.66 -17.64 2.29
N GLU A 20 -14.59 -18.16 1.70
CA GLU A 20 -13.78 -17.47 0.69
C GLU A 20 -14.59 -17.11 -0.57
N ARG A 21 -15.51 -17.98 -1.02
CA ARG A 21 -16.33 -17.74 -2.22
C ARG A 21 -17.48 -16.76 -1.99
N THR A 22 -17.98 -16.67 -0.76
CA THR A 22 -19.07 -15.75 -0.39
C THR A 22 -18.57 -14.47 0.28
N ALA A 23 -17.26 -14.34 0.50
CA ALA A 23 -16.68 -13.12 1.05
C ALA A 23 -16.92 -11.96 0.08
N VAL A 24 -17.42 -10.85 0.61
CA VAL A 24 -17.60 -9.61 -0.15
C VAL A 24 -16.20 -9.09 -0.48
N SER A 25 -15.81 -9.23 -1.75
CA SER A 25 -14.59 -8.61 -2.27
C SER A 25 -14.85 -7.12 -2.43
N PHE A 26 -14.23 -6.31 -1.59
CA PHE A 26 -14.21 -4.87 -1.77
C PHE A 26 -13.19 -4.55 -2.86
N GLU A 27 -13.67 -4.22 -4.06
CA GLU A 27 -12.82 -3.72 -5.13
C GLU A 27 -12.50 -2.26 -4.84
N SER A 28 -11.39 -2.02 -4.12
CA SER A 28 -10.87 -0.68 -3.92
C SER A 28 -10.36 -0.13 -5.25
N ALA A 29 -10.68 1.12 -5.56
CA ALA A 29 -10.11 1.80 -6.71
C ALA A 29 -8.58 1.74 -6.66
N ARG A 30 -7.95 1.38 -7.79
CA ARG A 30 -6.50 1.39 -7.94
C ARG A 30 -5.96 2.81 -7.78
N PHE A 31 -4.68 2.93 -7.43
CA PHE A 31 -3.99 4.22 -7.42
C PHE A 31 -4.19 4.99 -8.73
N ILE A 32 -4.29 6.31 -8.62
CA ILE A 32 -4.50 7.20 -9.77
C ILE A 32 -3.24 7.16 -10.64
N GLN A 33 -3.41 6.91 -11.94
CA GLN A 33 -2.38 7.11 -12.95
C GLN A 33 -2.60 8.47 -13.61
N ARG A 34 -1.65 9.39 -13.43
CA ARG A 34 -1.71 10.71 -14.08
C ARG A 34 -1.31 10.57 -15.54
N ASN A 35 -2.25 10.85 -16.44
CA ASN A 35 -2.00 10.95 -17.90
C ASN A 35 -1.77 12.41 -18.35
N ILE A 36 -1.45 13.29 -17.41
CA ILE A 36 -1.17 14.72 -17.64
C ILE A 36 0.18 15.08 -17.03
N PRO A 37 0.92 16.04 -17.60
CA PRO A 37 2.18 16.49 -17.03
C PRO A 37 1.97 17.16 -15.66
N ASN A 38 3.06 17.34 -14.92
CA ASN A 38 3.06 18.20 -13.76
C ASN A 38 2.96 19.67 -14.18
N PHE A 39 2.37 20.47 -13.31
CA PHE A 39 2.37 21.92 -13.46
C PHE A 39 3.44 22.47 -12.52
N GLU A 40 4.59 22.81 -13.07
CA GLU A 40 5.74 23.32 -12.32
C GLU A 40 5.66 24.86 -12.27
N ILE A 41 5.56 25.42 -11.06
CA ILE A 41 5.47 26.88 -10.85
C ILE A 41 6.86 27.51 -10.71
N LEU A 42 7.82 26.74 -10.22
CA LEU A 42 9.19 27.18 -9.99
C LEU A 42 10.05 26.84 -11.19
N ASN A 43 10.96 27.76 -11.53
CA ASN A 43 12.04 27.51 -12.48
C ASN A 43 13.26 26.90 -11.75
N GLU A 44 14.24 26.46 -12.52
CA GLU A 44 15.46 25.82 -12.01
C GLU A 44 16.21 26.70 -11.00
N GLU A 45 16.35 27.99 -11.29
CA GLU A 45 17.02 28.95 -10.41
C GLU A 45 16.32 29.08 -9.06
N ALA A 46 14.98 29.17 -9.04
CA ALA A 46 14.21 29.24 -7.81
C ALA A 46 14.33 27.96 -6.98
N LEU A 47 14.41 26.79 -7.62
CA LEU A 47 14.65 25.51 -6.94
C LEU A 47 16.02 25.51 -6.26
N GLN A 48 17.07 25.93 -6.95
CA GLN A 48 18.43 26.01 -6.39
C GLN A 48 18.51 26.96 -5.18
N ILE A 49 17.82 28.09 -5.22
CA ILE A 49 17.74 29.02 -4.08
C ILE A 49 17.08 28.34 -2.88
N ILE A 50 15.99 27.60 -3.09
CA ILE A 50 15.30 26.89 -2.01
C ILE A 50 16.19 25.80 -1.43
N GLU A 51 16.89 25.03 -2.26
CA GLU A 51 17.80 23.97 -1.81
C GLU A 51 18.96 24.53 -0.98
N TRP A 52 19.65 25.56 -1.49
CA TRP A 52 20.75 26.20 -0.76
C TRP A 52 20.31 26.73 0.62
N ASN A 53 19.14 27.37 0.67
CA ASN A 53 18.61 27.90 1.92
C ASN A 53 18.19 26.77 2.87
N ALA A 54 17.63 25.67 2.34
CA ALA A 54 17.26 24.51 3.15
C ALA A 54 18.50 23.85 3.77
N GLU A 55 19.60 23.71 3.01
CA GLU A 55 20.88 23.23 3.54
C GLU A 55 21.40 24.13 4.65
N THR A 56 21.41 25.45 4.40
CA THR A 56 21.83 26.46 5.39
C THR A 56 21.02 26.34 6.69
N VAL A 57 19.69 26.21 6.57
CA VAL A 57 18.79 26.07 7.74
C VAL A 57 19.08 24.77 8.49
N LEU A 58 19.32 23.66 7.79
CA LEU A 58 19.63 22.38 8.42
C LEU A 58 20.99 22.39 9.13
N GLU A 59 21.98 23.10 8.59
CA GLU A 59 23.31 23.24 9.21
C GLU A 59 23.28 24.15 10.45
N GLU A 60 22.65 25.32 10.32
CA GLU A 60 22.70 26.35 11.37
C GLU A 60 21.66 26.14 12.48
N ILE A 61 20.48 25.62 12.13
CA ILE A 61 19.33 25.50 13.06
C ILE A 61 19.04 24.04 13.38
N GLY A 62 19.08 23.16 12.36
CA GLY A 62 18.80 21.74 12.51
C GLY A 62 17.31 21.42 12.72
N VAL A 63 17.03 20.17 13.07
CA VAL A 63 15.67 19.67 13.34
C VAL A 63 15.63 18.94 14.67
N ASN A 64 14.54 19.10 15.41
CA ASN A 64 14.31 18.37 16.64
C ASN A 64 13.51 17.09 16.37
N PHE A 65 14.00 15.95 16.83
CA PHE A 65 13.28 14.68 16.78
C PHE A 65 12.71 14.40 18.17
N ILE A 66 11.40 14.63 18.36
CA ILE A 66 10.65 14.34 19.60
C ILE A 66 10.00 12.96 19.50
#